data_AF-A0A1F9NCY0-F1
#
_entry.id   AF-A0A1F9NCY0-F1
#
_cell.length_a   1.000
_cell.length_b   1.000
_cell.length_c   1.000
_cell.angle_alpha   90.00
_cell.angle_beta   90.00
_cell.angle_gamma   90.00
#
_symmetry.space_group_name_H-M   'P 1'
#
loop_
_entity.id
_entity.type
_entity.pdbx_description
1 polymer ?
#
loop_
_entity_poly.entity_id
_entity_poly.type
_entity_poly.pdbx_seq_one_letter_code
_entity_poly.pdbx_strand_id
1 'polypeptide(L)'
;MAADQTPEHKSDADIIVVSDLHMGRGTNFETGRYHNLEAFFYDEDFASFCRYLCDDARARSSRVTLVLNGDVFDLVRIDPDVEAADSEIERRYGAASTPENAPRVMRQILEGHPLFVGALAQVLAQGHVVVILAGNHDIETQWPPVREVIRDAITEALEKDAAQRNAIDGLRFRSWFHYEAGRVWIEHGCQYDPANSFHYLLRGNLTDVNSAVYAAEHDMPLGNFFQRYLYNGFGHITFIVPDASANARYVRWFLLNEPRLLTRVLISHLPFAAQVLRRISKSADPARQQLEAAHKQAIERIAESTGLGDDLYKIDGLKEARGDASQAVRTVGRQLLKTTAIGLAAVLTAVVLWFVGFLAIGELQTGYGMRALLFITLNVVMLAIAAVVVMWSLLRGGRPWRGRPLVRAAQRIVDILDVPIVAFGHTHVENVVALNRKGGERAWYFNTGTWIAVFRHDELVPRERVQYTFLRVRGSEAELVQWSPGRGQPFKVILLDEPPPLEPN
;
A
#
# COMPACT_ATOMS: atom_id res chain seq x y z
N MET A 1 11.08 -0.77 28.36
CA MET A 1 10.77 -1.25 26.99
C MET A 1 12.00 -1.01 26.14
N ALA A 2 12.52 -2.03 25.46
CA ALA A 2 13.64 -1.87 24.54
C ALA A 2 13.26 -0.86 23.44
N ALA A 3 14.21 -0.02 23.03
CA ALA A 3 13.97 0.94 21.96
C ALA A 3 13.60 0.18 20.69
N ASP A 4 12.42 0.49 20.17
CA ASP A 4 11.79 -0.22 19.03
C ASP A 4 12.59 -0.12 17.74
N GLN A 5 13.62 0.72 17.70
CA GLN A 5 14.41 1.07 16.54
C GLN A 5 15.90 1.19 16.88
N THR A 6 16.45 0.27 17.67
CA THR A 6 17.91 0.24 17.87
C THR A 6 18.62 -0.14 16.57
N PRO A 7 19.63 0.64 16.14
CA PRO A 7 20.42 0.33 14.97
C PRO A 7 21.27 -0.89 15.31
N GLU A 8 21.41 -1.77 14.32
CA GLU A 8 22.29 -2.91 14.48
C GLU A 8 23.68 -2.52 13.99
N HIS A 9 24.71 -2.85 14.77
CA HIS A 9 26.06 -2.81 14.24
C HIS A 9 26.11 -3.69 13.00
N LYS A 10 26.85 -3.23 11.98
CA LYS A 10 27.07 -3.97 10.74
C LYS A 10 27.32 -5.44 11.06
N SER A 11 26.35 -6.28 10.72
CA SER A 11 26.38 -7.70 10.99
C SER A 11 26.98 -8.43 9.80
N ASP A 12 27.65 -9.55 10.03
CA ASP A 12 28.02 -10.46 8.95
C ASP A 12 26.85 -11.39 8.57
N ALA A 13 25.69 -11.25 9.25
CA ALA A 13 24.47 -11.99 8.91
C ALA A 13 23.93 -11.57 7.54
N ASP A 14 23.39 -12.54 6.82
CA ASP A 14 22.63 -12.31 5.60
C ASP A 14 21.29 -11.67 5.97
N ILE A 15 20.87 -10.65 5.23
CA ILE A 15 19.54 -10.05 5.39
C ILE A 15 18.67 -10.52 4.25
N ILE A 16 17.52 -11.10 4.58
CA ILE A 16 16.53 -11.58 3.62
C ILE A 16 15.28 -10.73 3.81
N VAL A 17 14.82 -10.05 2.76
CA VAL A 17 13.68 -9.13 2.84
C VAL A 17 12.54 -9.63 1.99
N VAL A 18 11.36 -9.77 2.60
CA VAL A 18 10.09 -10.10 1.95
C VAL A 18 9.06 -9.06 2.39
N SER A 19 8.12 -8.68 1.53
CA SER A 19 7.10 -7.67 1.82
C SER A 19 5.77 -7.99 1.12
N ASP A 20 4.72 -7.25 1.48
CA ASP A 20 3.45 -7.22 0.74
C ASP A 20 2.86 -8.63 0.58
N LEU A 21 2.76 -9.36 1.70
CA LEU A 21 2.11 -10.67 1.78
C LEU A 21 0.59 -10.54 1.87
N HIS A 22 0.09 -9.46 2.49
CA HIS A 22 -1.34 -9.17 2.66
C HIS A 22 -2.18 -10.35 3.19
N MET A 23 -1.71 -11.02 4.24
CA MET A 23 -2.47 -12.10 4.87
C MET A 23 -3.75 -11.56 5.52
N GLY A 24 -4.89 -12.06 5.05
CA GLY A 24 -6.20 -11.83 5.66
C GLY A 24 -6.51 -12.88 6.73
N ARG A 25 -7.80 -13.19 6.94
CA ARG A 25 -8.23 -14.20 7.94
C ARG A 25 -7.80 -15.64 7.61
N GLY A 26 -7.27 -15.88 6.43
CA GLY A 26 -6.87 -17.20 5.97
C GLY A 26 -8.04 -18.18 5.88
N THR A 27 -7.79 -19.39 6.35
CA THR A 27 -8.71 -20.51 6.25
C THR A 27 -9.84 -20.39 7.27
N ASN A 28 -11.08 -20.47 6.81
CA ASN A 28 -12.25 -20.67 7.64
C ASN A 28 -12.38 -22.17 7.99
N PHE A 29 -12.09 -22.52 9.24
CA PHE A 29 -12.09 -23.90 9.71
C PHE A 29 -13.47 -24.58 9.74
N GLU A 30 -14.56 -23.80 9.83
CA GLU A 30 -15.92 -24.36 9.82
C GLU A 30 -16.33 -24.88 8.43
N THR A 31 -15.86 -24.20 7.38
CA THR A 31 -16.21 -24.51 5.98
C THR A 31 -15.09 -25.20 5.21
N GLY A 32 -13.86 -25.15 5.71
CA GLY A 32 -12.65 -25.60 5.01
C GLY A 32 -12.28 -24.75 3.79
N ARG A 33 -12.86 -23.54 3.65
CA ARG A 33 -12.60 -22.60 2.55
C ARG A 33 -11.87 -21.37 3.07
N TYR A 34 -11.32 -20.55 2.19
CA TYR A 34 -10.78 -19.25 2.57
C TYR A 34 -11.87 -18.21 2.82
N HIS A 35 -11.56 -17.26 3.70
CA HIS A 35 -12.34 -16.04 3.83
C HIS A 35 -12.37 -15.24 2.51
N ASN A 36 -13.45 -14.49 2.29
CA ASN A 36 -13.77 -13.90 0.99
C ASN A 36 -12.78 -12.80 0.57
N LEU A 37 -12.21 -12.10 1.55
CA LEU A 37 -11.21 -11.06 1.32
C LEU A 37 -9.76 -11.56 1.41
N GLU A 38 -9.52 -12.86 1.51
CA GLU A 38 -8.15 -13.40 1.50
C GLU A 38 -7.41 -13.06 0.19
N ALA A 39 -6.12 -12.74 0.29
CA ALA A 39 -5.22 -12.54 -0.84
C ALA A 39 -4.05 -13.52 -0.85
N PHE A 40 -3.68 -14.03 0.32
CA PHE A 40 -2.54 -14.90 0.54
C PHE A 40 -2.98 -16.36 0.64
N PHE A 41 -2.54 -17.16 -0.33
CA PHE A 41 -2.84 -18.59 -0.41
C PHE A 41 -1.57 -19.45 -0.39
N TYR A 42 -0.44 -18.87 0.04
CA TYR A 42 0.90 -19.38 -0.23
C TYR A 42 1.67 -19.76 1.04
N ASP A 43 0.93 -20.16 2.09
CA ASP A 43 1.46 -20.66 3.35
C ASP A 43 2.53 -21.75 3.18
N GLU A 44 2.24 -22.76 2.35
CA GLU A 44 3.15 -23.87 2.07
C GLU A 44 4.41 -23.41 1.35
N ASP A 45 4.26 -22.48 0.40
CA ASP A 45 5.38 -21.92 -0.37
C ASP A 45 6.29 -21.09 0.54
N PHE A 46 5.72 -20.26 1.42
CA PHE A 46 6.46 -19.49 2.41
C PHE A 46 7.17 -20.40 3.42
N ALA A 47 6.50 -21.45 3.91
CA ALA A 47 7.14 -22.44 4.78
C ALA A 47 8.29 -23.17 4.08
N SER A 48 8.13 -23.51 2.80
CA SER A 48 9.21 -24.13 2.01
C SER A 48 10.40 -23.18 1.81
N PHE A 49 10.13 -21.89 1.62
CA PHE A 49 11.14 -20.84 1.52
C PHE A 49 11.91 -20.69 2.82
N CYS A 50 11.24 -20.61 3.97
CA CYS A 50 11.89 -20.54 5.28
C CYS A 50 12.77 -21.76 5.57
N ARG A 51 12.32 -22.97 5.19
CA ARG A 51 13.15 -24.19 5.26
C ARG A 51 14.43 -24.04 4.43
N TYR A 52 14.30 -23.59 3.18
CA TYR A 52 15.44 -23.33 2.31
C TYR A 52 16.42 -22.31 2.91
N LEU A 53 15.93 -21.19 3.46
CA LEU A 53 16.77 -20.18 4.09
C LEU A 53 17.61 -20.77 5.22
N CYS A 54 16.98 -21.57 6.09
CA CYS A 54 17.65 -22.25 7.19
C CYS A 54 18.71 -23.25 6.70
N ASP A 55 18.38 -24.07 5.70
CA ASP A 55 19.31 -25.07 5.16
C ASP A 55 20.51 -24.41 4.44
N ASP A 56 20.27 -23.35 3.66
CA ASP A 56 21.31 -22.57 3.00
C ASP A 56 22.22 -21.87 4.03
N ALA A 57 21.65 -21.31 5.09
CA ALA A 57 22.40 -20.67 6.17
C ALA A 57 23.27 -21.69 6.93
N ARG A 58 22.73 -22.87 7.23
CA ARG A 58 23.46 -23.96 7.88
C ARG A 58 24.63 -24.44 7.01
N ALA A 59 24.40 -24.65 5.72
CA ALA A 59 25.44 -25.08 4.79
C ALA A 59 26.62 -24.08 4.71
N ARG A 60 26.33 -22.79 4.86
CA ARG A 60 27.34 -21.72 4.84
C ARG A 60 27.86 -21.31 6.21
N SER A 61 27.36 -21.91 7.29
CA SER A 61 27.65 -21.50 8.67
C SER A 61 27.39 -19.99 8.91
N SER A 62 26.35 -19.44 8.28
CA SER A 62 25.95 -18.03 8.37
C SER A 62 24.69 -17.86 9.21
N ARG A 63 24.46 -16.64 9.72
CA ARG A 63 23.18 -16.25 10.32
C ARG A 63 22.30 -15.53 9.30
N VAL A 64 20.99 -15.62 9.50
CA VAL A 64 19.98 -14.92 8.69
C VAL A 64 19.18 -13.99 9.58
N THR A 65 18.92 -12.79 9.06
CA THR A 65 17.91 -11.86 9.54
C THR A 65 16.81 -11.80 8.49
N LEU A 66 15.67 -12.45 8.76
CA LEU A 66 14.48 -12.39 7.91
C LEU A 66 13.67 -11.15 8.26
N VAL A 67 13.63 -10.19 7.35
CA VAL A 67 12.90 -8.93 7.47
C VAL A 67 11.59 -9.05 6.70
N LEU A 68 10.48 -9.00 7.43
CA LEU A 68 9.13 -8.89 6.92
C LEU A 68 8.79 -7.39 6.82
N ASN A 69 8.98 -6.81 5.64
CA ASN A 69 9.06 -5.37 5.36
C ASN A 69 7.70 -4.70 5.09
N GLY A 70 6.79 -4.79 6.07
CA GLY A 70 5.47 -4.17 6.02
C GLY A 70 4.48 -4.85 5.06
N ASP A 71 3.20 -4.58 5.30
CA ASP A 71 2.06 -5.16 4.59
C ASP A 71 2.12 -6.70 4.56
N VAL A 72 2.58 -7.26 5.68
CA VAL A 72 2.63 -8.69 5.95
C VAL A 72 1.22 -9.19 6.25
N PHE A 73 0.51 -8.43 7.07
CA PHE A 73 -0.87 -8.68 7.47
C PHE A 73 -1.78 -7.62 6.85
N ASP A 74 -3.04 -7.97 6.58
CA ASP A 74 -4.02 -7.03 6.02
C ASP A 74 -5.17 -6.75 6.99
N LEU A 75 -4.94 -5.80 7.91
CA LEU A 75 -5.96 -5.37 8.87
C LEU A 75 -6.96 -4.37 8.27
N VAL A 76 -6.70 -3.90 7.04
CA VAL A 76 -7.55 -2.96 6.31
C VAL A 76 -8.54 -3.69 5.39
N ARG A 77 -8.09 -4.77 4.74
CA ARG A 77 -8.86 -5.66 3.86
C ARG A 77 -9.28 -6.94 4.60
N ILE A 78 -9.97 -6.79 5.72
CA ILE A 78 -10.48 -7.92 6.48
C ILE A 78 -12.00 -8.03 6.40
N ASP A 79 -12.51 -9.27 6.28
CA ASP A 79 -13.94 -9.53 6.35
C ASP A 79 -14.50 -9.03 7.69
N PRO A 80 -15.67 -8.38 7.72
CA PRO A 80 -16.28 -7.97 8.98
C PRO A 80 -16.58 -9.19 9.85
N ASP A 81 -16.34 -9.06 11.16
CA ASP A 81 -16.85 -10.00 12.15
C ASP A 81 -18.27 -9.59 12.52
N VAL A 82 -19.28 -10.20 11.92
CA VAL A 82 -20.67 -9.77 12.12
C VAL A 82 -21.14 -10.03 13.56
N GLU A 83 -20.62 -11.09 14.19
CA GLU A 83 -20.99 -11.46 15.55
C GLU A 83 -20.34 -10.56 16.60
N ALA A 84 -19.09 -10.15 16.35
CA ALA A 84 -18.33 -9.27 17.24
C ALA A 84 -18.46 -7.77 16.94
N ALA A 85 -19.39 -7.35 16.07
CA ALA A 85 -19.53 -5.96 15.66
C ALA A 85 -20.52 -5.18 16.55
N ASP A 86 -20.06 -4.05 17.07
CA ASP A 86 -20.81 -3.21 18.02
C ASP A 86 -21.74 -2.19 17.31
N SER A 87 -21.61 -2.05 15.99
CA SER A 87 -22.43 -1.12 15.20
C SER A 87 -22.77 -1.63 13.81
N GLU A 88 -23.77 -1.00 13.17
CA GLU A 88 -24.09 -1.26 11.75
C GLU A 88 -22.92 -0.91 10.81
N ILE A 89 -22.12 0.09 11.18
CA ILE A 89 -20.92 0.46 10.42
C ILE A 89 -19.89 -0.66 10.48
N GLU A 90 -19.63 -1.22 11.67
CA GLU A 90 -18.67 -2.31 11.83
C GLU A 90 -19.14 -3.62 11.20
N ARG A 91 -20.43 -3.94 11.30
CA ARG A 91 -21.03 -5.08 10.58
C ARG A 91 -20.83 -5.01 9.07
N ARG A 92 -20.71 -3.79 8.54
CA ARG A 92 -20.60 -3.56 7.10
C ARG A 92 -19.15 -3.39 6.61
N TYR A 93 -18.29 -2.75 7.38
CA TYR A 93 -16.95 -2.31 6.95
C TYR A 93 -15.81 -2.83 7.85
N GLY A 94 -16.12 -3.74 8.79
CA GLY A 94 -15.17 -4.26 9.77
C GLY A 94 -15.01 -3.37 11.00
N ALA A 95 -14.47 -3.95 12.08
CA ALA A 95 -14.23 -3.26 13.34
C ALA A 95 -13.27 -2.07 13.16
N ALA A 96 -13.47 -0.98 13.91
CA ALA A 96 -12.49 0.13 13.92
C ALA A 96 -11.10 -0.38 14.30
N SER A 97 -10.06 0.10 13.61
CA SER A 97 -8.68 -0.23 13.96
C SER A 97 -8.31 0.52 15.24
N THR A 98 -8.39 -0.17 16.37
CA THR A 98 -8.05 0.35 17.70
C THR A 98 -7.14 -0.64 18.44
N PRO A 99 -6.40 -0.20 19.47
CA PRO A 99 -5.56 -1.10 20.28
C PRO A 99 -6.33 -2.25 20.93
N GLU A 100 -7.65 -2.14 21.10
CA GLU A 100 -8.51 -3.19 21.65
C GLU A 100 -8.95 -4.21 20.58
N ASN A 101 -9.27 -3.74 19.38
CA ASN A 101 -9.79 -4.57 18.30
C ASN A 101 -8.71 -5.23 17.44
N ALA A 102 -7.62 -4.51 17.17
CA ALA A 102 -6.54 -4.99 16.30
C ALA A 102 -5.88 -6.30 16.78
N PRO A 103 -5.66 -6.55 18.09
CA PRO A 103 -5.12 -7.82 18.56
C PRO A 103 -6.06 -9.00 18.27
N ARG A 104 -7.37 -8.79 18.36
CA ARG A 104 -8.38 -9.81 18.03
C ARG A 104 -8.34 -10.15 16.54
N VAL A 105 -8.29 -9.13 15.70
CA VAL A 105 -8.14 -9.29 14.24
C VAL A 105 -6.83 -10.01 13.90
N MET A 106 -5.71 -9.58 14.49
CA MET A 106 -4.41 -10.22 14.29
C MET A 106 -4.44 -11.69 14.69
N ARG A 107 -5.09 -12.05 15.80
CA ARG A 107 -5.25 -13.45 16.21
C ARG A 107 -5.98 -14.26 15.15
N GLN A 108 -7.08 -13.76 14.59
CA GLN A 108 -7.83 -14.43 13.52
C GLN A 108 -6.95 -14.65 12.27
N ILE A 109 -6.14 -13.67 11.89
CA ILE A 109 -5.18 -13.79 10.78
C ILE A 109 -4.19 -14.92 11.07
N LEU A 110 -3.53 -14.91 12.23
CA LEU A 110 -2.52 -15.92 12.59
C LEU A 110 -3.11 -17.33 12.70
N GLU A 111 -4.31 -17.47 13.27
CA GLU A 111 -5.04 -18.74 13.36
C GLU A 111 -5.37 -19.30 11.97
N GLY A 112 -5.69 -18.44 11.00
CA GLY A 112 -5.93 -18.82 9.61
C GLY A 112 -4.69 -19.25 8.82
N HIS A 113 -3.50 -18.94 9.33
CA HIS A 113 -2.20 -19.15 8.68
C HIS A 113 -1.18 -19.91 9.58
N PRO A 114 -1.52 -21.12 10.08
CA PRO A 114 -0.68 -21.84 11.04
C PRO A 114 0.68 -22.26 10.47
N LEU A 115 0.77 -22.52 9.16
CA LEU A 115 2.02 -22.89 8.50
C LEU A 115 2.97 -21.71 8.38
N PHE A 116 2.46 -20.49 8.13
CA PHE A 116 3.26 -19.27 8.19
C PHE A 116 3.85 -19.07 9.60
N VAL A 117 3.02 -19.20 10.65
CA VAL A 117 3.47 -19.07 12.05
C VAL A 117 4.53 -20.12 12.38
N GLY A 118 4.30 -21.38 12.01
CA GLY A 118 5.26 -22.46 12.19
C GLY A 118 6.58 -22.24 11.45
N ALA A 119 6.53 -21.62 10.26
CA ALA A 119 7.72 -21.29 9.49
C ALA A 119 8.59 -20.22 10.19
N LEU A 120 7.97 -19.19 10.79
CA LEU A 120 8.68 -18.19 11.59
C LEU A 120 9.28 -18.80 12.86
N ALA A 121 8.52 -19.66 13.55
CA ALA A 121 9.01 -20.40 14.71
C ALA A 121 10.23 -21.26 14.34
N GLN A 122 10.20 -21.93 13.18
CA GLN A 122 11.33 -22.72 12.69
C GLN A 122 12.58 -21.86 12.42
N VAL A 123 12.43 -20.68 11.83
CA VAL A 123 13.55 -19.75 11.59
C VAL A 123 14.19 -19.34 12.93
N LEU A 124 13.37 -18.94 13.90
CA LEU A 124 13.83 -18.55 15.24
C LEU A 124 14.50 -19.72 15.96
N ALA A 125 13.90 -20.92 15.95
CA ALA A 125 14.43 -22.12 16.62
C ALA A 125 15.84 -22.51 16.14
N GLN A 126 16.23 -22.11 14.92
CA GLN A 126 17.59 -22.32 14.39
C GLN A 126 18.58 -21.19 14.73
N GLY A 127 18.19 -20.26 15.62
CA GLY A 127 19.04 -19.17 16.09
C GLY A 127 19.15 -18.00 15.12
N HIS A 128 18.22 -17.89 14.16
CA HIS A 128 18.10 -16.76 13.25
C HIS A 128 17.22 -15.65 13.85
N VAL A 129 17.18 -14.49 13.21
CA VAL A 129 16.41 -13.32 13.64
C VAL A 129 15.25 -13.11 12.69
N VAL A 130 14.07 -12.79 13.23
CA VAL A 130 12.90 -12.35 12.46
C VAL A 130 12.58 -10.92 12.86
N VAL A 131 12.46 -10.03 11.89
CA VAL A 131 12.15 -8.62 12.09
C VAL A 131 10.84 -8.30 11.36
N ILE A 132 9.84 -7.79 12.08
CA ILE A 132 8.56 -7.35 11.51
C ILE A 132 8.54 -5.82 11.47
N LEU A 133 8.40 -5.25 10.27
CA LEU A 133 8.21 -3.81 10.06
C LEU A 133 6.73 -3.52 9.80
N ALA A 134 6.30 -2.34 10.23
CA ALA A 134 4.97 -1.83 9.91
C ALA A 134 4.92 -1.28 8.47
N GLY A 135 3.87 -1.65 7.73
CA GLY A 135 3.44 -1.04 6.49
C GLY A 135 2.20 -0.17 6.67
N ASN A 136 1.47 0.11 5.58
CA ASN A 136 0.20 0.84 5.66
C ASN A 136 -0.99 -0.08 5.94
N HIS A 137 -0.94 -1.38 5.64
CA HIS A 137 -2.01 -2.34 5.92
C HIS A 137 -1.93 -2.99 7.31
N ASP A 138 -0.77 -2.89 7.97
CA ASP A 138 -0.49 -3.47 9.28
C ASP A 138 0.25 -2.50 10.22
N ILE A 139 -0.11 -1.22 10.15
CA ILE A 139 0.43 -0.16 11.02
C ILE A 139 0.23 -0.49 12.52
N GLU A 140 -0.76 -1.32 12.83
CA GLU A 140 -1.13 -1.79 14.16
C GLU A 140 -0.05 -2.69 14.79
N THR A 141 0.88 -3.25 14.01
CA THR A 141 2.05 -3.99 14.52
C THR A 141 2.97 -3.14 15.41
N GLN A 142 2.76 -1.81 15.43
CA GLN A 142 3.40 -0.91 16.38
C GLN A 142 2.89 -1.06 17.83
N TRP A 143 1.66 -1.54 18.02
CA TRP A 143 1.04 -1.57 19.34
C TRP A 143 1.46 -2.80 20.16
N PRO A 144 1.82 -2.63 21.45
CA PRO A 144 2.21 -3.76 22.29
C PRO A 144 1.19 -4.91 22.32
N PRO A 145 -0.13 -4.68 22.46
CA PRO A 145 -1.11 -5.78 22.45
C PRO A 145 -1.10 -6.62 21.17
N VAL A 146 -0.83 -6.03 20.01
CA VAL A 146 -0.73 -6.75 18.73
C VAL A 146 0.57 -7.56 18.67
N ARG A 147 1.67 -6.99 19.17
CA ARG A 147 2.98 -7.68 19.24
C ARG A 147 2.94 -8.89 20.16
N GLU A 148 2.24 -8.78 21.29
CA GLU A 148 2.06 -9.92 22.21
C GLU A 148 1.26 -11.03 21.53
N VAL A 149 0.20 -10.73 20.78
CA VAL A 149 -0.55 -11.76 20.02
C VAL A 149 0.34 -12.50 19.01
N ILE A 150 1.19 -11.78 18.27
CA ILE A 150 2.15 -12.38 17.34
C ILE A 150 3.19 -13.23 18.10
N ARG A 151 3.71 -12.70 19.21
CA ARG A 151 4.70 -13.39 20.06
C ARG A 151 4.14 -14.67 20.64
N ASP A 152 2.90 -14.64 21.14
CA ASP A 152 2.21 -15.78 21.72
C ASP A 152 2.01 -16.87 20.67
N ALA A 153 1.48 -16.52 19.49
CA ALA A 153 1.27 -17.49 18.41
C ALA A 153 2.57 -18.18 17.98
N ILE A 154 3.66 -17.43 17.84
CA ILE A 154 4.98 -18.00 17.50
C ILE A 154 5.52 -18.84 18.67
N THR A 155 5.34 -18.40 19.91
CA THR A 155 5.79 -19.13 21.10
C THR A 155 5.06 -20.46 21.26
N GLU A 156 3.77 -20.50 20.96
CA GLU A 156 2.96 -21.73 20.94
C GLU A 156 3.40 -22.69 19.84
N ALA A 157 3.89 -22.16 18.70
CA ALA A 157 4.41 -22.95 17.59
C ALA A 157 5.86 -23.43 17.78
N LEU A 158 6.65 -22.81 18.67
CA LEU A 158 7.98 -23.32 19.05
C LEU A 158 7.83 -24.65 19.82
N GLU A 159 8.69 -25.64 19.55
CA GLU A 159 8.54 -26.96 20.16
C GLU A 159 8.79 -26.91 21.68
N LYS A 160 8.37 -27.97 22.39
CA LYS A 160 8.32 -28.00 23.86
C LYS A 160 9.69 -27.93 24.57
N ASP A 161 10.81 -28.00 23.85
CA ASP A 161 12.15 -27.95 24.44
C ASP A 161 12.46 -26.55 24.99
N ALA A 162 12.94 -26.49 26.24
CA ALA A 162 13.30 -25.24 26.91
C ALA A 162 14.38 -24.45 26.15
N ALA A 163 15.27 -25.13 25.42
CA ALA A 163 16.28 -24.47 24.59
C ALA A 163 15.68 -23.67 23.41
N GLN A 164 14.56 -24.14 22.86
CA GLN A 164 13.87 -23.46 21.75
C GLN A 164 12.97 -22.32 22.24
N ARG A 165 12.49 -22.34 23.49
CA ARG A 165 11.65 -21.24 24.01
C ARG A 165 12.37 -19.90 24.10
N ASN A 166 13.68 -19.92 24.35
CA ASN A 166 14.51 -18.70 24.32
C ASN A 166 14.70 -18.15 22.89
N ALA A 167 14.36 -18.91 21.85
CA ALA A 167 14.48 -18.45 20.47
C ALA A 167 13.56 -17.26 20.14
N ILE A 168 12.48 -17.07 20.92
CA ILE A 168 11.55 -15.96 20.77
C ILE A 168 12.24 -14.59 20.97
N ASP A 169 13.39 -14.55 21.63
CA ASP A 169 14.22 -13.35 21.77
C ASP A 169 14.79 -12.85 20.42
N GLY A 170 14.82 -13.74 19.41
CA GLY A 170 15.16 -13.39 18.04
C GLY A 170 14.05 -12.65 17.28
N LEU A 171 12.83 -12.57 17.82
CA LEU A 171 11.71 -11.85 17.22
C LEU A 171 11.75 -10.37 17.59
N ARG A 172 11.90 -9.50 16.59
CA ARG A 172 12.01 -8.06 16.72
C ARG A 172 10.90 -7.35 15.97
N PHE A 173 10.39 -6.27 16.55
CA PHE A 173 9.42 -5.38 15.91
C PHE A 173 10.08 -4.04 15.64
N ARG A 174 9.72 -3.41 14.52
CA ARG A 174 10.24 -2.12 14.07
C ARG A 174 9.08 -1.26 13.57
N SER A 175 8.79 -0.15 14.23
CA SER A 175 7.69 0.74 13.82
C SER A 175 7.84 1.43 12.45
N TRP A 176 9.02 1.41 11.81
CA TRP A 176 9.26 2.16 10.58
C TRP A 176 10.31 1.50 9.67
N PHE A 177 11.56 1.36 10.13
CA PHE A 177 12.66 0.87 9.29
C PHE A 177 13.53 -0.17 9.98
N HIS A 178 14.38 -0.84 9.20
CA HIS A 178 15.53 -1.60 9.64
C HIS A 178 16.78 -0.98 9.02
N TYR A 179 17.76 -0.63 9.84
CA TYR A 179 18.95 0.13 9.42
C TYR A 179 20.21 -0.48 10.02
N GLU A 180 21.16 -0.80 9.13
CA GLU A 180 22.55 -1.12 9.49
C GLU A 180 23.47 -0.06 8.88
N ALA A 181 24.14 0.71 9.74
CA ALA A 181 24.97 1.83 9.34
C ALA A 181 26.05 1.44 8.32
N GLY A 182 26.12 2.20 7.22
CA GLY A 182 27.06 1.94 6.11
C GLY A 182 26.77 0.67 5.31
N ARG A 183 25.61 0.03 5.51
CA ARG A 183 25.24 -1.22 4.81
C ARG A 183 23.88 -1.14 4.14
N VAL A 184 22.80 -0.89 4.89
CA VAL A 184 21.45 -0.95 4.32
C VAL A 184 20.43 -0.09 5.07
N TRP A 185 19.49 0.48 4.33
CA TRP A 185 18.24 1.05 4.83
C TRP A 185 17.05 0.29 4.23
N ILE A 186 16.18 -0.25 5.09
CA ILE A 186 14.97 -1.00 4.68
C ILE A 186 13.77 -0.36 5.34
N GLU A 187 12.77 0.03 4.57
CA GLU A 187 11.45 0.45 5.08
C GLU A 187 10.37 0.01 4.11
N HIS A 188 9.11 0.04 4.50
CA HIS A 188 8.04 -0.41 3.59
C HIS A 188 7.91 0.48 2.35
N GLY A 189 7.97 1.82 2.52
CA GLY A 189 7.99 2.81 1.44
C GLY A 189 6.67 3.57 1.20
N CYS A 190 5.61 3.27 1.97
CA CYS A 190 4.28 3.92 1.83
C CYS A 190 4.29 5.44 2.05
N GLN A 191 5.26 5.97 2.80
CA GLN A 191 5.37 7.41 3.05
C GLN A 191 5.65 8.23 1.78
N TYR A 192 6.17 7.60 0.73
CA TYR A 192 6.49 8.26 -0.53
C TYR A 192 5.40 8.07 -1.59
N ASP A 193 4.26 7.49 -1.21
CA ASP A 193 3.05 7.41 -2.01
C ASP A 193 2.00 8.42 -1.50
N PRO A 194 1.56 9.40 -2.32
CA PRO A 194 0.53 10.35 -1.94
C PRO A 194 -0.80 9.71 -1.49
N ALA A 195 -1.14 8.51 -1.95
CA ALA A 195 -2.38 7.83 -1.57
C ALA A 195 -2.24 7.07 -0.24
N ASN A 196 -1.02 6.66 0.13
CA ASN A 196 -0.76 5.73 1.23
C ASN A 196 0.15 6.31 2.34
N SER A 197 0.60 7.55 2.20
CA SER A 197 1.40 8.26 3.21
C SER A 197 0.55 8.73 4.38
N PHE A 198 1.09 8.57 5.59
CA PHE A 198 0.48 9.01 6.85
C PHE A 198 1.06 10.36 7.26
N HIS A 199 0.28 11.24 7.88
CA HIS A 199 0.87 12.43 8.51
C HIS A 199 1.69 12.04 9.75
N TYR A 200 1.17 11.08 10.52
CA TYR A 200 1.71 10.64 11.80
C TYR A 200 1.93 9.11 11.79
N LEU A 201 2.90 8.65 10.99
CA LEU A 201 3.23 7.21 10.83
C LEU A 201 3.49 6.51 12.18
N LEU A 202 4.37 7.10 12.99
CA LEU A 202 4.73 6.56 14.28
C LEU A 202 3.59 6.76 15.29
N ARG A 203 2.96 5.66 15.70
CA ARG A 203 1.86 5.66 16.66
C ARG A 203 2.36 5.67 18.11
N GLY A 204 3.58 5.25 18.39
CA GLY A 204 4.06 5.14 19.78
C GLY A 204 3.20 4.18 20.62
N ASN A 205 3.22 4.34 21.95
CA ASN A 205 2.39 3.53 22.85
C ASN A 205 1.08 4.26 23.16
N LEU A 206 0.20 4.39 22.17
CA LEU A 206 -1.10 5.04 22.33
C LEU A 206 -2.18 4.06 22.87
N THR A 207 -1.80 3.01 23.61
CA THR A 207 -2.74 2.01 24.15
C THR A 207 -3.74 2.59 25.15
N ASP A 208 -3.39 3.72 25.79
CA ASP A 208 -4.21 4.35 26.85
C ASP A 208 -5.03 5.54 26.32
N VAL A 209 -5.00 5.76 25.00
CA VAL A 209 -5.74 6.85 24.38
C VAL A 209 -7.16 6.43 24.07
N ASN A 210 -8.11 7.34 24.28
CA ASN A 210 -9.54 7.10 24.03
C ASN A 210 -9.74 6.53 22.63
N SER A 211 -10.41 5.37 22.54
CA SER A 211 -10.68 4.66 21.29
C SER A 211 -11.38 5.52 20.23
N ALA A 212 -12.09 6.58 20.64
CA ALA A 212 -12.67 7.58 19.75
C ALA A 212 -11.64 8.30 18.85
N VAL A 213 -10.39 8.44 19.30
CA VAL A 213 -9.28 9.04 18.52
C VAL A 213 -8.96 8.21 17.28
N TYR A 214 -9.01 6.89 17.44
CA TYR A 214 -8.74 5.93 16.37
C TYR A 214 -9.95 5.72 15.47
N ALA A 215 -11.14 5.63 16.06
CA ALA A 215 -12.41 5.49 15.34
C ALA A 215 -12.72 6.69 14.43
N ALA A 216 -12.08 7.84 14.67
CA ALA A 216 -12.19 9.00 13.82
C ALA A 216 -11.38 8.90 12.51
N GLU A 217 -10.41 7.96 12.44
CA GLU A 217 -9.62 7.64 11.25
C GLU A 217 -8.99 8.85 10.55
N HIS A 218 -8.68 9.90 11.33
CA HIS A 218 -8.25 11.18 10.79
C HIS A 218 -6.98 11.06 9.95
N ASP A 219 -6.04 10.23 10.41
CA ASP A 219 -4.75 10.00 9.78
C ASP A 219 -4.73 8.76 8.88
N MET A 220 -5.88 8.14 8.58
CA MET A 220 -5.94 7.01 7.65
C MET A 220 -5.70 7.50 6.20
N PRO A 221 -4.68 7.01 5.48
CA PRO A 221 -4.43 7.41 4.10
C PRO A 221 -5.64 7.14 3.20
N LEU A 222 -5.76 7.90 2.11
CA LEU A 222 -6.90 7.76 1.21
C LEU A 222 -6.98 6.36 0.60
N GLY A 223 -5.84 5.74 0.26
CA GLY A 223 -5.77 4.37 -0.26
C GLY A 223 -6.42 3.38 0.70
N ASN A 224 -5.97 3.35 1.96
CA ASN A 224 -6.55 2.52 3.03
C ASN A 224 -8.05 2.79 3.23
N PHE A 225 -8.44 4.07 3.22
CA PHE A 225 -9.83 4.46 3.42
C PHE A 225 -10.74 3.95 2.29
N PHE A 226 -10.31 4.07 1.03
CA PHE A 226 -11.04 3.48 -0.10
C PHE A 226 -11.01 1.95 -0.06
N GLN A 227 -9.91 1.34 0.37
CA GLN A 227 -9.84 -0.11 0.58
C GLN A 227 -10.94 -0.59 1.52
N ARG A 228 -10.97 -0.03 2.72
CA ARG A 228 -11.91 -0.43 3.76
C ARG A 228 -13.36 -0.20 3.39
N TYR A 229 -13.69 0.98 2.87
CA TYR A 229 -15.08 1.40 2.72
C TYR A 229 -15.66 1.22 1.32
N LEU A 230 -14.83 1.01 0.30
CA LEU A 230 -15.29 0.84 -1.08
C LEU A 230 -14.86 -0.52 -1.63
N TYR A 231 -13.56 -0.84 -1.59
CA TYR A 231 -13.07 -2.04 -2.28
C TYR A 231 -13.46 -3.34 -1.60
N ASN A 232 -13.50 -3.39 -0.26
CA ASN A 232 -13.99 -4.56 0.47
C ASN A 232 -15.44 -4.91 0.09
N GLY A 233 -16.25 -3.91 -0.30
CA GLY A 233 -17.62 -4.09 -0.77
C GLY A 233 -17.76 -4.76 -2.15
N PHE A 234 -16.68 -4.79 -2.95
CA PHE A 234 -16.67 -5.52 -4.23
C PHE A 234 -16.43 -7.02 -4.05
N GLY A 235 -16.06 -7.49 -2.85
CA GLY A 235 -15.87 -8.91 -2.54
C GLY A 235 -14.61 -9.51 -3.18
N HIS A 236 -14.70 -10.79 -3.60
CA HIS A 236 -13.64 -11.61 -4.22
C HIS A 236 -12.97 -11.03 -5.47
N ILE A 237 -13.35 -9.83 -5.93
CA ILE A 237 -12.64 -9.19 -7.02
C ILE A 237 -11.19 -9.01 -6.54
N THR A 238 -10.31 -9.60 -7.33
CA THR A 238 -8.85 -9.68 -7.21
C THR A 238 -8.23 -8.46 -6.53
N PHE A 239 -7.24 -8.67 -5.66
CA PHE A 239 -6.57 -7.61 -4.90
C PHE A 239 -6.27 -6.39 -5.81
N ILE A 240 -7.03 -5.32 -5.61
CA ILE A 240 -6.92 -4.10 -6.41
C ILE A 240 -5.99 -3.16 -5.66
N VAL A 241 -4.78 -2.94 -6.18
CA VAL A 241 -3.91 -1.87 -5.67
C VAL A 241 -4.57 -0.53 -6.01
N PRO A 242 -4.92 0.30 -5.02
CA PRO A 242 -5.61 1.55 -5.27
C PRO A 242 -4.65 2.62 -5.81
N ASP A 243 -4.44 2.64 -7.12
CA ASP A 243 -3.84 3.77 -7.84
C ASP A 243 -4.96 4.67 -8.41
N ALA A 244 -4.81 5.99 -8.29
CA ALA A 244 -5.73 6.97 -8.89
C ALA A 244 -5.94 6.72 -10.40
N SER A 245 -4.91 6.24 -11.11
CA SER A 245 -5.01 5.89 -12.54
C SER A 245 -5.79 4.60 -12.79
N ALA A 246 -5.70 3.62 -11.89
CA ALA A 246 -6.46 2.37 -11.94
C ALA A 246 -7.95 2.63 -11.61
N ASN A 247 -8.21 3.44 -10.58
CA ASN A 247 -9.57 3.80 -10.14
C ASN A 247 -10.39 4.48 -11.23
N ALA A 248 -9.80 5.46 -11.93
CA ALA A 248 -10.46 6.12 -13.05
C ALA A 248 -10.79 5.14 -14.19
N ARG A 249 -9.96 4.11 -14.38
CA ARG A 249 -10.15 3.08 -15.41
C ARG A 249 -11.24 2.08 -15.03
N TYR A 250 -11.31 1.66 -13.77
CA TYR A 250 -12.41 0.83 -13.27
C TYR A 250 -13.73 1.55 -13.40
N VAL A 251 -13.81 2.80 -12.93
CA VAL A 251 -15.02 3.62 -13.10
C VAL A 251 -15.39 3.72 -14.58
N ARG A 252 -14.42 3.95 -15.47
CA ARG A 252 -14.64 3.95 -16.92
C ARG A 252 -15.15 2.60 -17.44
N TRP A 253 -14.54 1.48 -17.03
CA TRP A 253 -14.95 0.14 -17.46
C TRP A 253 -16.37 -0.18 -16.98
N PHE A 254 -16.68 0.11 -15.72
CA PHE A 254 -18.01 -0.05 -15.16
C PHE A 254 -19.05 0.85 -15.84
N LEU A 255 -18.72 2.11 -16.16
CA LEU A 255 -19.60 3.01 -16.91
C LEU A 255 -19.95 2.46 -18.30
N LEU A 256 -18.98 1.84 -18.97
CA LEU A 256 -19.13 1.36 -20.35
C LEU A 256 -19.73 -0.04 -20.46
N ASN A 257 -19.44 -0.94 -19.51
CA ASN A 257 -19.79 -2.35 -19.61
C ASN A 257 -20.88 -2.77 -18.62
N GLU A 258 -20.86 -2.23 -17.39
CA GLU A 258 -21.74 -2.67 -16.29
C GLU A 258 -22.34 -1.49 -15.51
N PRO A 259 -23.09 -0.57 -16.16
CA PRO A 259 -23.55 0.67 -15.53
C PRO A 259 -24.55 0.41 -14.40
N ARG A 260 -25.28 -0.72 -14.42
CA ARG A 260 -26.20 -1.11 -13.36
C ARG A 260 -25.47 -1.50 -12.08
N LEU A 261 -24.36 -2.22 -12.20
CA LEU A 261 -23.51 -2.60 -11.08
C LEU A 261 -22.85 -1.36 -10.47
N LEU A 262 -22.32 -0.45 -11.30
CA LEU A 262 -21.79 0.84 -10.84
C LEU A 262 -22.82 1.65 -10.06
N THR A 263 -24.04 1.78 -10.61
CA THR A 263 -25.11 2.55 -9.97
C THR A 263 -25.50 1.91 -8.64
N ARG A 264 -25.61 0.58 -8.58
CA ARG A 264 -25.91 -0.15 -7.34
C ARG A 264 -24.81 0.03 -6.30
N VAL A 265 -23.54 0.02 -6.71
CA VAL A 265 -22.38 0.27 -5.85
C VAL A 265 -22.39 1.71 -5.34
N LEU A 266 -22.53 2.70 -6.21
CA LEU A 266 -22.58 4.11 -5.80
C LEU A 266 -23.75 4.39 -4.84
N ILE A 267 -24.93 3.83 -5.11
CA ILE A 267 -26.10 3.94 -4.22
C ILE A 267 -25.87 3.22 -2.90
N SER A 268 -25.33 1.99 -2.93
CA SER A 268 -25.06 1.25 -1.71
C SER A 268 -24.03 1.96 -0.84
N HIS A 269 -23.11 2.72 -1.44
CA HIS A 269 -22.09 3.53 -0.77
C HIS A 269 -22.48 5.00 -0.58
N LEU A 270 -23.74 5.42 -0.82
CA LEU A 270 -24.20 6.76 -0.40
C LEU A 270 -24.01 7.03 1.10
N PRO A 271 -24.22 6.06 2.02
CA PRO A 271 -23.87 6.23 3.44
C PRO A 271 -22.36 6.48 3.69
N PHE A 272 -21.48 6.07 2.77
CA PHE A 272 -20.04 6.36 2.83
C PHE A 272 -19.74 7.84 2.57
N ALA A 273 -20.51 8.52 1.72
CA ALA A 273 -20.40 9.98 1.56
C ALA A 273 -20.65 10.72 2.89
N ALA A 274 -21.54 10.21 3.75
CA ALA A 274 -21.75 10.75 5.09
C ALA A 274 -20.55 10.51 6.02
N GLN A 275 -19.81 9.40 5.88
CA GLN A 275 -18.59 9.16 6.64
C GLN A 275 -17.44 10.06 6.20
N VAL A 276 -17.26 10.24 4.89
CA VAL A 276 -16.31 11.22 4.32
C VAL A 276 -16.64 12.63 4.83
N LEU A 277 -17.91 13.03 4.78
CA LEU A 277 -18.35 14.33 5.29
C LEU A 277 -18.13 14.48 6.80
N ARG A 278 -18.36 13.43 7.60
CA ARG A 278 -18.06 13.41 9.04
C ARG A 278 -16.57 13.55 9.33
N ARG A 279 -15.71 12.83 8.58
CA ARG A 279 -14.25 12.91 8.67
C ARG A 279 -13.76 14.33 8.40
N ILE A 280 -14.34 15.00 7.39
CA ILE A 280 -14.02 16.39 7.04
C ILE A 280 -14.59 17.37 8.08
N SER A 281 -15.81 17.16 8.59
CA SER A 281 -16.46 18.09 9.52
C SER A 281 -15.86 18.12 10.93
N LYS A 282 -15.11 17.07 11.30
CA LYS A 282 -14.45 16.95 12.62
C LYS A 282 -12.95 17.28 12.59
N SER A 283 -12.44 17.94 11.55
CA SER A 283 -10.99 18.14 11.32
C SER A 283 -10.26 19.07 12.32
N ALA A 284 -10.81 19.31 13.51
CA ALA A 284 -10.23 20.11 14.59
C ALA A 284 -10.35 19.38 15.95
N ASP A 285 -10.05 18.09 15.96
CA ASP A 285 -10.27 17.19 17.11
C ASP A 285 -8.98 17.03 17.95
N PRO A 286 -9.06 17.08 19.30
CA PRO A 286 -8.02 16.60 20.23
C PRO A 286 -7.30 15.31 19.80
N ALA A 287 -7.99 14.41 19.09
CA ALA A 287 -7.43 13.21 18.47
C ALA A 287 -6.17 13.48 17.64
N ARG A 288 -6.18 14.52 16.80
CA ARG A 288 -5.04 14.86 15.92
C ARG A 288 -3.83 15.32 16.73
N GLN A 289 -4.06 16.13 17.77
CA GLN A 289 -2.98 16.64 18.62
C GLN A 289 -2.28 15.49 19.37
N GLN A 290 -3.04 14.46 19.75
CA GLN A 290 -2.48 13.28 20.40
C GLN A 290 -1.65 12.41 19.44
N LEU A 291 -2.13 12.19 18.21
CA LEU A 291 -1.35 11.51 17.17
C LEU A 291 -0.06 12.26 16.83
N GLU A 292 -0.13 13.58 16.71
CA GLU A 292 1.04 14.42 16.47
C GLU A 292 2.05 14.36 17.62
N ALA A 293 1.57 14.48 18.86
CA ALA A 293 2.42 14.40 20.04
C ALA A 293 3.09 13.03 20.16
N ALA A 294 2.35 11.94 19.92
CA ALA A 294 2.90 10.58 19.95
C ALA A 294 3.93 10.35 18.85
N HIS A 295 3.67 10.85 17.64
CA HIS A 295 4.61 10.78 16.54
C HIS A 295 5.90 11.54 16.87
N LYS A 296 5.79 12.76 17.40
CA LYS A 296 6.94 13.58 17.80
C LYS A 296 7.78 12.90 18.90
N GLN A 297 7.13 12.37 19.93
CA GLN A 297 7.83 11.63 20.99
C GLN A 297 8.46 10.32 20.49
N ALA A 298 7.84 9.65 19.52
CA ALA A 298 8.38 8.45 18.93
C ALA A 298 9.60 8.76 18.06
N ILE A 299 9.55 9.78 17.19
CA ILE A 299 10.68 10.15 16.33
C ILE A 299 11.87 10.64 17.17
N GLU A 300 11.64 11.40 18.25
CA GLU A 300 12.69 11.82 19.19
C GLU A 300 13.41 10.60 19.78
N ARG A 301 12.67 9.63 20.32
CA ARG A 301 13.23 8.39 20.88
C ARG A 301 13.98 7.56 19.84
N ILE A 302 13.48 7.49 18.61
CA ILE A 302 14.14 6.75 17.52
C ILE A 302 15.43 7.48 17.10
N ALA A 303 15.39 8.80 16.96
CA ALA A 303 16.57 9.61 16.61
C ALA A 303 17.69 9.44 17.64
N GLU A 304 17.34 9.44 18.94
CA GLU A 304 18.29 9.20 20.04
C GLU A 304 18.85 7.77 20.01
N SER A 305 17.99 6.76 19.92
CA SER A 305 18.42 5.35 19.96
C SER A 305 19.20 4.91 18.72
N THR A 306 18.96 5.54 17.57
CA THR A 306 19.68 5.28 16.31
C THR A 306 20.95 6.09 16.11
N GLY A 307 21.10 7.19 16.83
CA GLY A 307 22.15 8.17 16.56
C GLY A 307 21.97 8.91 15.23
N LEU A 308 20.81 8.79 14.57
CA LEU A 308 20.52 9.50 13.33
C LEU A 308 20.24 10.99 13.54
N GLY A 309 19.80 11.39 14.74
CA GLY A 309 19.56 12.80 15.08
C GLY A 309 18.71 13.53 14.03
N ASP A 310 19.21 14.66 13.54
CA ASP A 310 18.56 15.52 12.53
C ASP A 310 18.32 14.81 11.19
N ASP A 311 19.12 13.80 10.83
CA ASP A 311 18.97 13.09 9.57
C ASP A 311 17.67 12.29 9.53
N LEU A 312 17.22 11.77 10.68
CA LEU A 312 15.93 11.09 10.76
C LEU A 312 14.76 12.04 10.48
N TYR A 313 14.81 13.27 10.97
CA TYR A 313 13.79 14.29 10.69
C TYR A 313 13.78 14.71 9.22
N LYS A 314 14.95 14.75 8.57
CA LYS A 314 15.03 15.00 7.11
C LYS A 314 14.36 13.87 6.33
N ILE A 315 14.56 12.62 6.74
CA ILE A 315 13.94 11.44 6.12
C ILE A 315 12.43 11.44 6.36
N ASP A 316 11.96 11.68 7.59
CA ASP A 316 10.52 11.80 7.88
C ASP A 316 9.88 12.91 7.05
N GLY A 317 10.60 14.03 6.91
CA GLY A 317 10.21 15.16 6.07
C GLY A 317 10.15 14.85 4.57
N LEU A 318 10.62 13.68 4.09
CA LEU A 318 10.47 13.26 2.69
C LEU A 318 9.04 12.83 2.35
N LYS A 319 8.22 12.46 3.34
CA LYS A 319 6.85 11.95 3.15
C LYS A 319 5.97 12.85 2.28
N GLU A 320 5.04 12.27 1.53
CA GLU A 320 4.14 13.00 0.63
C GLU A 320 2.97 13.65 1.38
N ALA A 321 2.54 13.07 2.51
CA ALA A 321 1.49 13.60 3.38
C ALA A 321 1.98 14.81 4.21
N ARG A 322 2.41 15.90 3.56
CA ARG A 322 2.91 17.13 4.21
C ARG A 322 1.83 18.15 4.54
N GLY A 323 0.60 17.93 4.11
CA GLY A 323 -0.49 18.89 4.22
C GLY A 323 -1.75 18.27 4.77
N ASP A 324 -2.41 18.96 5.69
CA ASP A 324 -3.70 18.61 6.30
C ASP A 324 -4.68 17.97 5.29
N ALA A 325 -5.48 16.98 5.68
CA ALA A 325 -6.49 16.35 4.81
C ALA A 325 -7.39 17.40 4.11
N SER A 326 -7.58 18.56 4.75
CA SER A 326 -8.24 19.73 4.17
C SER A 326 -7.52 20.33 2.95
N GLN A 327 -6.19 20.27 2.87
CA GLN A 327 -5.40 20.68 1.70
C GLN A 327 -5.49 19.67 0.56
N ALA A 328 -5.48 18.37 0.85
CA ALA A 328 -5.72 17.33 -0.16
C ALA A 328 -7.14 17.46 -0.74
N VAL A 329 -8.16 17.61 0.13
CA VAL A 329 -9.55 17.87 -0.29
C VAL A 329 -9.70 19.20 -1.02
N ARG A 330 -8.99 20.27 -0.63
CA ARG A 330 -8.97 21.53 -1.39
C ARG A 330 -8.27 21.40 -2.74
N THR A 331 -7.22 20.61 -2.82
CA THR A 331 -6.48 20.39 -4.07
C THR A 331 -7.29 19.54 -5.03
N VAL A 332 -7.84 18.42 -4.54
CA VAL A 332 -8.80 17.59 -5.27
C VAL A 332 -10.04 18.41 -5.62
N GLY A 333 -10.60 19.17 -4.68
CA GLY A 333 -11.77 20.03 -4.90
C GLY A 333 -11.51 21.15 -5.90
N ARG A 334 -10.32 21.76 -5.90
CA ARG A 334 -9.89 22.77 -6.88
C ARG A 334 -9.60 22.15 -8.24
N GLN A 335 -9.04 20.94 -8.27
CA GLN A 335 -8.85 20.16 -9.50
C GLN A 335 -10.20 19.78 -10.10
N LEU A 336 -11.13 19.26 -9.27
CA LEU A 336 -12.49 18.89 -9.63
C LEU A 336 -13.26 20.12 -10.11
N LEU A 337 -13.20 21.23 -9.37
CA LEU A 337 -13.81 22.51 -9.76
C LEU A 337 -13.21 23.02 -11.07
N LYS A 338 -11.89 22.92 -11.26
CA LYS A 338 -11.23 23.31 -12.50
C LYS A 338 -11.66 22.42 -13.67
N THR A 339 -11.70 21.10 -13.51
CA THR A 339 -12.16 20.17 -14.55
C THR A 339 -13.65 20.35 -14.85
N THR A 340 -14.48 20.55 -13.83
CA THR A 340 -15.92 20.82 -13.98
C THR A 340 -16.16 22.18 -14.63
N ALA A 341 -15.41 23.22 -14.27
CA ALA A 341 -15.51 24.53 -14.90
C ALA A 341 -15.05 24.50 -16.35
N ILE A 342 -13.97 23.79 -16.68
CA ILE A 342 -13.52 23.57 -18.06
C ILE A 342 -14.59 22.80 -18.85
N GLY A 343 -15.16 21.74 -18.26
CA GLY A 343 -16.25 20.97 -18.88
C GLY A 343 -17.50 21.81 -19.13
N LEU A 344 -17.91 22.60 -18.14
CA LEU A 344 -19.05 23.51 -18.25
C LEU A 344 -18.81 24.60 -19.30
N ALA A 345 -17.62 25.18 -19.34
CA ALA A 345 -17.23 26.17 -20.35
C ALA A 345 -17.24 25.56 -21.76
N ALA A 346 -16.79 24.31 -21.92
CA ALA A 346 -16.84 23.60 -23.19
C ALA A 346 -18.29 23.34 -23.64
N VAL A 347 -19.18 22.91 -22.73
CA VAL A 347 -20.61 22.72 -23.01
C VAL A 347 -21.27 24.04 -23.39
N LEU A 348 -21.04 25.11 -22.63
CA LEU A 348 -21.57 26.45 -22.92
C LEU A 348 -21.09 26.95 -24.29
N THR A 349 -19.80 26.76 -24.61
CA THR A 349 -19.24 27.13 -25.91
C THR A 349 -19.92 26.36 -27.04
N ALA A 350 -20.14 25.04 -26.86
CA ALA A 350 -20.85 24.22 -27.83
C ALA A 350 -22.30 24.69 -28.04
N VAL A 351 -23.01 25.05 -26.98
CA VAL A 351 -24.38 25.59 -27.06
C VAL A 351 -24.40 26.93 -27.78
N VAL A 352 -23.46 27.83 -27.48
CA VAL A 352 -23.35 29.14 -28.17
C VAL A 352 -23.05 28.93 -29.65
N LEU A 353 -22.11 28.06 -30.01
CA LEU A 353 -21.78 27.77 -31.41
C LEU A 353 -22.98 27.17 -32.16
N TRP A 354 -23.71 26.24 -31.53
CA TRP A 354 -24.94 25.70 -32.11
C TRP A 354 -25.99 26.79 -32.31
N PHE A 355 -26.18 27.68 -31.33
CA PHE A 355 -27.15 28.77 -31.40
C PHE A 355 -26.81 29.80 -32.48
N VAL A 356 -25.54 30.17 -32.60
CA VAL A 356 -25.05 31.05 -33.68
C VAL A 356 -25.26 30.39 -35.04
N GLY A 357 -24.94 29.11 -35.18
CA GLY A 357 -25.19 28.34 -36.40
C GLY A 357 -26.69 28.28 -36.75
N PHE A 358 -27.55 28.07 -35.76
CA PHE A 358 -28.99 28.06 -35.92
C PHE A 358 -29.53 29.40 -36.43
N LEU A 359 -29.11 30.52 -35.82
CA LEU A 359 -29.50 31.86 -36.26
C LEU A 359 -29.00 32.16 -37.67
N ALA A 360 -27.73 31.84 -37.96
CA ALA A 360 -27.14 32.05 -39.27
C ALA A 360 -27.88 31.29 -40.38
N ILE A 361 -28.28 30.04 -40.13
CA ILE A 361 -29.09 29.25 -41.07
C ILE A 361 -30.48 29.87 -41.28
N GLY A 362 -31.07 30.44 -40.23
CA GLY A 362 -32.38 31.10 -40.27
C GLY A 362 -32.42 32.32 -41.20
N GLU A 363 -31.33 33.10 -41.24
CA GLU A 363 -31.20 34.32 -42.06
C GLU A 363 -30.92 34.04 -43.55
N LEU A 364 -30.52 32.82 -43.92
CA LEU A 364 -30.22 32.48 -45.32
C LEU A 364 -31.49 32.54 -46.18
N GLN A 365 -31.48 33.33 -47.25
CA GLN A 365 -32.57 33.43 -48.25
C GLN A 365 -32.64 32.19 -49.16
N THR A 366 -32.89 31.02 -48.57
CA THR A 366 -32.97 29.72 -49.24
C THR A 366 -34.32 29.07 -49.01
N GLY A 367 -34.67 28.08 -49.83
CA GLY A 367 -35.89 27.29 -49.66
C GLY A 367 -35.89 26.45 -48.37
N TYR A 368 -37.08 26.15 -47.85
CA TYR A 368 -37.28 25.41 -46.60
C TYR A 368 -36.47 24.10 -46.52
N GLY A 369 -36.43 23.33 -47.62
CA GLY A 369 -35.70 22.07 -47.67
C GLY A 369 -34.18 22.22 -47.45
N MET A 370 -33.58 23.29 -47.98
CA MET A 370 -32.14 23.56 -47.79
C MET A 370 -31.85 23.96 -46.33
N ARG A 371 -32.70 24.80 -45.72
CA ARG A 371 -32.56 25.16 -44.30
C ARG A 371 -32.68 23.95 -43.39
N ALA A 372 -33.64 23.06 -43.65
CA ALA A 372 -33.80 21.81 -42.88
C ALA A 372 -32.57 20.90 -43.01
N LEU A 373 -32.01 20.75 -44.22
CA LEU A 373 -30.79 19.97 -44.46
C LEU A 373 -29.58 20.56 -43.70
N LEU A 374 -29.40 21.87 -43.73
CA LEU A 374 -28.32 22.56 -43.02
C LEU A 374 -28.47 22.41 -41.50
N PHE A 375 -29.70 22.48 -40.97
CA PHE A 375 -29.96 22.27 -39.55
C PHE A 375 -29.67 20.83 -39.11
N ILE A 376 -30.11 19.84 -39.88
CA ILE A 376 -29.78 18.43 -39.62
C ILE A 376 -28.26 18.24 -39.62
N THR A 377 -27.57 18.81 -40.62
CA THR A 377 -26.11 18.73 -40.74
C THR A 377 -25.40 19.35 -39.52
N LEU A 378 -25.84 20.53 -39.07
CA LEU A 378 -25.31 21.18 -37.86
C LEU A 378 -25.47 20.26 -36.62
N ASN A 379 -26.64 19.64 -36.44
CA ASN A 379 -26.87 18.74 -35.32
C ASN A 379 -25.99 17.48 -35.39
N VAL A 380 -25.82 16.89 -36.58
CA VAL A 380 -24.92 15.73 -36.77
C VAL A 380 -23.47 16.10 -36.47
N VAL A 381 -23.00 17.25 -36.94
CA VAL A 381 -21.63 17.73 -36.68
C VAL A 381 -21.41 17.98 -35.19
N MET A 382 -22.36 18.62 -34.50
CA MET A 382 -22.27 18.86 -33.06
C MET A 382 -22.28 17.55 -32.26
N LEU A 383 -23.10 16.57 -32.68
CA LEU A 383 -23.11 15.25 -32.07
C LEU A 383 -21.79 14.50 -32.28
N ALA A 384 -21.20 14.59 -33.49
CA ALA A 384 -19.91 13.98 -33.80
C ALA A 384 -18.77 14.60 -32.98
N ILE A 385 -18.74 15.94 -32.85
CA ILE A 385 -17.77 16.66 -32.01
C ILE A 385 -17.91 16.23 -30.55
N ALA A 386 -19.15 16.17 -30.03
CA ALA A 386 -19.41 15.72 -28.67
C ALA A 386 -18.94 14.27 -28.45
N ALA A 387 -19.23 13.37 -29.39
CA ALA A 387 -18.77 11.98 -29.34
C ALA A 387 -17.23 11.88 -29.35
N VAL A 388 -16.54 12.67 -30.18
CA VAL A 388 -15.07 12.71 -30.21
C VAL A 388 -14.49 13.26 -28.92
N VAL A 389 -15.06 14.31 -28.33
CA VAL A 389 -14.59 14.88 -27.05
C VAL A 389 -14.79 13.90 -25.90
N VAL A 390 -15.95 13.23 -25.85
CA VAL A 390 -16.23 12.17 -24.88
C VAL A 390 -15.26 11.01 -25.08
N MET A 391 -15.10 10.52 -26.31
CA MET A 391 -14.18 9.43 -26.64
C MET A 391 -12.73 9.80 -26.29
N TRP A 392 -12.26 10.99 -26.63
CA TRP A 392 -10.92 11.47 -26.32
C TRP A 392 -10.70 11.64 -24.81
N SER A 393 -11.69 12.15 -24.07
CA SER A 393 -11.62 12.28 -22.62
C SER A 393 -11.62 10.92 -21.93
N LEU A 394 -12.40 9.96 -22.45
CA LEU A 394 -12.37 8.58 -22.00
C LEU A 394 -11.01 7.95 -22.31
N LEU A 395 -10.46 8.15 -23.52
CA LEU A 395 -9.20 7.57 -23.99
C LEU A 395 -7.94 8.22 -23.40
N ARG A 396 -7.99 9.47 -22.92
CA ARG A 396 -6.93 10.10 -22.11
C ARG A 396 -6.87 9.42 -20.74
N GLY A 397 -6.32 8.20 -20.70
CA GLY A 397 -5.96 7.55 -19.44
C GLY A 397 -4.99 8.43 -18.66
N GLY A 398 -5.17 8.51 -17.34
CA GLY A 398 -4.16 9.08 -16.46
C GLY A 398 -2.83 8.34 -16.66
N ARG A 399 -1.71 9.06 -16.52
CA ARG A 399 -0.38 8.42 -16.60
C ARG A 399 -0.29 7.39 -15.47
N PRO A 400 0.15 6.15 -15.75
CA PRO A 400 0.32 5.14 -14.72
C PRO A 400 1.36 5.60 -13.70
N TRP A 401 1.05 5.40 -12.42
CA TRP A 401 1.95 5.71 -11.32
C TRP A 401 3.04 4.63 -11.26
N ARG A 402 4.27 4.95 -11.69
CA ARG A 402 5.37 3.98 -11.88
C ARG A 402 6.50 4.12 -10.83
N GLY A 403 6.17 4.29 -9.55
CA GLY A 403 7.16 4.26 -8.45
C GLY A 403 8.24 5.36 -8.46
N ARG A 404 8.15 6.36 -9.34
CA ARG A 404 9.14 7.46 -9.43
C ARG A 404 9.35 8.22 -8.11
N PRO A 405 8.29 8.53 -7.33
CA PRO A 405 8.47 9.18 -6.02
C PRO A 405 9.32 8.36 -5.06
N LEU A 406 9.14 7.03 -5.04
CA LEU A 406 9.92 6.11 -4.21
C LEU A 406 11.40 6.10 -4.61
N VAL A 407 11.71 6.02 -5.91
CA VAL A 407 13.12 6.08 -6.38
C VAL A 407 13.78 7.40 -5.99
N ARG A 408 13.06 8.53 -6.07
CA ARG A 408 13.58 9.82 -5.62
C ARG A 408 13.80 9.85 -4.11
N ALA A 409 12.87 9.32 -3.33
CA ALA A 409 13.03 9.21 -1.88
C ALA A 409 14.25 8.34 -1.52
N ALA A 410 14.41 7.21 -2.19
CA ALA A 410 15.58 6.34 -2.03
C ALA A 410 16.89 7.07 -2.34
N GLN A 411 16.96 7.85 -3.43
CA GLN A 411 18.12 8.70 -3.72
C GLN A 411 18.38 9.72 -2.61
N ARG A 412 17.34 10.36 -2.08
CA ARG A 412 17.48 11.31 -0.96
C ARG A 412 17.97 10.64 0.33
N ILE A 413 17.50 9.43 0.62
CA ILE A 413 17.98 8.64 1.77
C ILE A 413 19.46 8.31 1.60
N VAL A 414 19.90 7.91 0.40
CA VAL A 414 21.32 7.72 0.09
C VAL A 414 22.11 9.03 0.29
N ASP A 415 21.58 10.16 -0.17
CA ASP A 415 22.22 11.46 0.03
C ASP A 415 22.34 11.85 1.51
N ILE A 416 21.42 11.37 2.36
CA ILE A 416 21.40 11.68 3.80
C ILE A 416 22.33 10.71 4.56
N LEU A 417 22.17 9.41 4.38
CA LEU A 417 22.80 8.36 5.20
C LEU A 417 24.05 7.73 4.60
N ASP A 418 24.34 7.96 3.31
CA ASP A 418 25.42 7.32 2.55
C ASP A 418 25.45 5.78 2.66
N VAL A 419 24.28 5.15 2.50
CA VAL A 419 24.16 3.68 2.45
C VAL A 419 24.27 3.15 1.01
N PRO A 420 24.88 1.96 0.80
CA PRO A 420 24.95 1.36 -0.53
C PRO A 420 23.64 0.70 -0.99
N ILE A 421 22.73 0.38 -0.07
CA ILE A 421 21.49 -0.35 -0.38
C ILE A 421 20.30 0.34 0.30
N VAL A 422 19.25 0.62 -0.48
CA VAL A 422 17.94 1.06 0.00
C VAL A 422 16.87 0.11 -0.53
N ALA A 423 16.01 -0.42 0.33
CA ALA A 423 14.99 -1.40 -0.04
C ALA A 423 13.59 -1.02 0.46
N PHE A 424 12.61 -1.04 -0.45
CA PHE A 424 11.17 -0.86 -0.20
C PHE A 424 10.36 -2.09 -0.64
N GLY A 425 9.06 -2.14 -0.31
CA GLY A 425 8.10 -3.20 -0.73
C GLY A 425 6.78 -2.71 -1.34
N HIS A 426 6.34 -1.53 -0.92
CA HIS A 426 5.01 -0.93 -1.11
C HIS A 426 4.31 -0.95 -2.49
N THR A 427 5.01 -1.14 -3.61
CA THR A 427 4.35 -0.99 -4.93
C THR A 427 3.83 -2.30 -5.49
N HIS A 428 4.18 -3.43 -4.88
CA HIS A 428 3.89 -4.76 -5.39
C HIS A 428 4.54 -5.01 -6.77
N VAL A 429 5.54 -4.20 -7.11
CA VAL A 429 6.31 -4.26 -8.36
C VAL A 429 7.78 -4.39 -8.01
N GLU A 430 8.37 -5.48 -8.46
CA GLU A 430 9.79 -5.70 -8.48
C GLU A 430 10.49 -4.57 -9.25
N ASN A 431 11.47 -3.92 -8.63
CA ASN A 431 12.22 -2.86 -9.28
C ASN A 431 13.65 -2.81 -8.76
N VAL A 432 14.61 -2.56 -9.64
CA VAL A 432 16.02 -2.40 -9.30
C VAL A 432 16.57 -1.20 -10.05
N VAL A 433 17.02 -0.19 -9.31
CA VAL A 433 17.52 1.06 -9.90
C VAL A 433 18.88 1.41 -9.29
N ALA A 434 19.86 1.70 -10.14
CA ALA A 434 21.14 2.24 -9.69
C ALA A 434 20.96 3.68 -9.21
N LEU A 435 21.51 3.98 -8.04
CA LEU A 435 21.53 5.30 -7.39
C LEU A 435 22.97 5.84 -7.32
N ASN A 436 23.10 7.14 -7.12
CA ASN A 436 24.39 7.81 -7.02
C ASN A 436 24.75 8.06 -5.55
N ARG A 437 25.95 7.66 -5.11
CA ARG A 437 26.49 8.05 -3.79
C ARG A 437 27.43 9.25 -3.92
N LYS A 438 27.58 10.02 -2.84
CA LYS A 438 28.44 11.22 -2.80
C LYS A 438 29.90 10.95 -3.17
N GLY A 439 30.41 9.74 -2.92
CA GLY A 439 31.78 9.32 -3.26
C GLY A 439 31.99 8.85 -4.71
N GLY A 440 30.97 8.90 -5.57
CA GLY A 440 31.03 8.38 -6.94
C GLY A 440 30.82 6.86 -7.04
N GLU A 441 30.75 6.16 -5.91
CA GLU A 441 30.31 4.76 -5.84
C GLU A 441 28.81 4.64 -6.16
N ARG A 442 28.39 3.44 -6.62
CA ARG A 442 26.97 3.16 -6.85
C ARG A 442 26.29 2.74 -5.55
N ALA A 443 25.07 3.26 -5.35
CA ALA A 443 24.08 2.66 -4.46
C ALA A 443 23.01 1.95 -5.30
N TRP A 444 22.17 1.16 -4.65
CA TRP A 444 21.09 0.45 -5.31
C TRP A 444 19.79 0.62 -4.55
N TYR A 445 18.75 0.94 -5.29
CA TYR A 445 17.36 0.89 -4.85
C TYR A 445 16.73 -0.43 -5.27
N PHE A 446 16.05 -1.08 -4.33
CA PHE A 446 15.27 -2.28 -4.55
C PHE A 446 13.82 -2.03 -4.14
N ASN A 447 12.88 -2.50 -4.96
CA ASN A 447 11.52 -2.79 -4.53
C ASN A 447 11.32 -4.31 -4.55
N THR A 448 10.95 -4.90 -3.42
CA THR A 448 10.84 -6.35 -3.24
C THR A 448 9.66 -6.97 -3.99
N GLY A 449 8.68 -6.19 -4.42
CA GLY A 449 7.50 -6.71 -5.10
C GLY A 449 6.50 -7.31 -4.12
N THR A 450 5.91 -8.46 -4.46
CA THR A 450 4.84 -9.07 -3.65
C THR A 450 4.80 -10.59 -3.82
N TRP A 451 4.19 -11.26 -2.85
CA TRP A 451 3.91 -12.70 -2.88
C TRP A 451 2.46 -13.03 -3.20
N ILE A 452 1.62 -12.04 -3.46
CA ILE A 452 0.24 -12.26 -3.87
C ILE A 452 0.04 -12.02 -5.36
N ALA A 453 -1.06 -12.56 -5.89
CA ALA A 453 -1.47 -12.26 -7.26
C ALA A 453 -2.08 -10.86 -7.31
N VAL A 454 -1.39 -9.94 -8.00
CA VAL A 454 -1.85 -8.55 -8.17
C VAL A 454 -2.25 -8.30 -9.61
N PHE A 455 -3.49 -7.89 -9.82
CA PHE A 455 -4.03 -7.61 -11.14
C PHE A 455 -3.84 -6.14 -11.50
N ARG A 456 -2.78 -5.83 -12.26
CA ARG A 456 -2.61 -4.52 -12.89
C ARG A 456 -3.11 -4.57 -14.34
N HIS A 457 -4.20 -3.88 -14.62
CA HIS A 457 -4.81 -3.80 -15.96
C HIS A 457 -4.02 -2.88 -16.93
N ASP A 458 -2.79 -2.49 -16.59
CA ASP A 458 -1.95 -1.58 -17.37
C ASP A 458 -1.12 -2.26 -18.45
N GLU A 459 -0.97 -3.58 -18.38
CA GLU A 459 -0.22 -4.36 -19.34
C GLU A 459 -1.13 -5.41 -19.97
N LEU A 460 -1.21 -5.42 -21.31
CA LEU A 460 -1.77 -6.53 -22.10
C LEU A 460 -0.96 -7.84 -21.97
N VAL A 461 -0.09 -7.92 -20.96
CA VAL A 461 0.71 -9.07 -20.60
C VAL A 461 0.05 -9.67 -19.36
N PRO A 462 -0.33 -10.96 -19.37
CA PRO A 462 -0.76 -11.62 -18.15
C PRO A 462 0.38 -11.58 -17.13
N ARG A 463 0.38 -10.60 -16.22
CA ARG A 463 1.14 -10.65 -14.97
C ARG A 463 0.41 -11.51 -13.94
N GLU A 464 -0.25 -12.58 -14.38
CA GLU A 464 -0.76 -13.67 -13.54
C GLU A 464 0.39 -14.53 -13.01
N ARG A 465 1.46 -13.88 -12.52
CA ARG A 465 2.60 -14.55 -11.92
C ARG A 465 2.76 -14.05 -10.51
N VAL A 466 2.46 -14.94 -9.57
CA VAL A 466 2.98 -14.86 -8.21
C VAL A 466 4.50 -14.86 -8.31
N GLN A 467 5.13 -13.82 -7.79
CA GLN A 467 6.57 -13.63 -8.05
C GLN A 467 7.47 -14.14 -6.91
N TYR A 468 6.94 -14.54 -5.75
CA TYR A 468 7.70 -15.04 -4.58
C TYR A 468 9.06 -14.35 -4.40
N THR A 469 9.09 -13.04 -4.61
CA THR A 469 10.31 -12.25 -4.72
C THR A 469 10.84 -11.91 -3.35
N PHE A 470 12.16 -11.90 -3.21
CA PHE A 470 12.82 -11.46 -2.00
C PHE A 470 14.14 -10.80 -2.32
N LEU A 471 14.52 -9.82 -1.50
CA LEU A 471 15.86 -9.24 -1.53
C LEU A 471 16.78 -10.10 -0.67
N ARG A 472 17.95 -10.40 -1.19
CA ARG A 472 19.04 -11.01 -0.43
C ARG A 472 20.20 -10.03 -0.34
N VAL A 473 20.63 -9.72 0.87
CA VAL A 473 21.80 -8.87 1.15
C VAL A 473 22.89 -9.70 1.80
N ARG A 474 24.08 -9.70 1.21
CA ARG A 474 25.28 -10.39 1.72
C ARG A 474 26.45 -9.42 1.69
N GLY A 475 27.05 -9.16 2.86
CA GLY A 475 28.03 -8.07 2.97
C GLY A 475 27.44 -6.73 2.50
N SER A 476 28.07 -6.10 1.51
CA SER A 476 27.60 -4.85 0.87
C SER A 476 26.89 -5.06 -0.46
N GLU A 477 26.65 -6.31 -0.87
CA GLU A 477 25.98 -6.64 -2.12
C GLU A 477 24.54 -7.06 -1.86
N ALA A 478 23.66 -6.76 -2.81
CA ALA A 478 22.26 -7.16 -2.75
C ALA A 478 21.78 -7.65 -4.11
N GLU A 479 20.98 -8.70 -4.09
CA GLU A 479 20.33 -9.27 -5.28
C GLU A 479 18.84 -9.46 -5.04
N LEU A 480 18.04 -9.08 -6.04
CA LEU A 480 16.61 -9.38 -6.07
C LEU A 480 16.41 -10.73 -6.76
N VAL A 481 15.84 -11.69 -6.03
CA VAL A 481 15.68 -13.08 -6.45
C VAL A 481 14.25 -13.54 -6.25
N GLN A 482 13.86 -14.59 -6.96
CA GLN A 482 12.54 -15.21 -6.90
C GLN A 482 12.68 -16.62 -6.34
N TRP A 483 11.90 -16.94 -5.31
CA TRP A 483 11.79 -18.30 -4.79
C TRP A 483 11.01 -19.19 -5.77
N SER A 484 11.44 -20.44 -5.90
CA SER A 484 10.76 -21.44 -6.72
C SER A 484 10.52 -22.71 -5.92
N PRO A 485 9.32 -22.88 -5.34
CA PRO A 485 8.96 -24.08 -4.59
C PRO A 485 9.23 -25.36 -5.38
N GLY A 486 8.83 -25.38 -6.66
CA GLY A 486 9.05 -26.53 -7.55
C GLY A 486 10.51 -26.83 -7.89
N ARG A 487 11.44 -25.86 -7.78
CA ARG A 487 12.88 -26.10 -7.99
C ARG A 487 13.63 -26.33 -6.68
N GLY A 488 13.06 -25.98 -5.54
CA GLY A 488 13.75 -25.99 -4.24
C GLY A 488 14.93 -25.00 -4.15
N GLN A 489 15.03 -24.05 -5.07
CA GLN A 489 16.10 -23.05 -5.12
C GLN A 489 15.62 -21.75 -5.78
N PRO A 490 16.18 -20.60 -5.38
CA PRO A 490 15.84 -19.32 -5.99
C PRO A 490 16.50 -19.15 -7.36
N PHE A 491 15.94 -18.25 -8.16
CA PHE A 491 16.53 -17.81 -9.43
C PHE A 491 16.40 -16.29 -9.58
N LYS A 492 17.12 -15.71 -10.53
CA LYS A 492 17.13 -14.25 -10.74
C LYS A 492 15.75 -13.76 -11.19
N VAL A 493 15.28 -12.66 -10.60
CA VAL A 493 14.05 -11.99 -11.06
C VAL A 493 14.22 -11.52 -12.51
N ILE A 494 13.19 -11.75 -13.32
CA ILE A 494 13.16 -11.33 -14.72
C ILE A 494 12.66 -9.89 -14.78
N LEU A 495 13.61 -8.95 -14.86
CA LEU A 495 13.32 -7.54 -15.06
C LEU A 495 13.52 -7.20 -16.55
N LEU A 496 12.54 -6.55 -17.15
CA LEU A 496 12.66 -6.04 -18.51
C LEU A 496 13.35 -4.68 -18.49
N ASP A 497 14.20 -4.42 -19.48
CA ASP A 497 14.81 -3.12 -19.71
C ASP A 497 13.74 -2.16 -20.26
N GLU A 498 12.93 -1.60 -19.37
CA GLU A 498 11.92 -0.62 -19.73
C GLU A 498 12.57 0.76 -19.86
N PRO A 499 12.40 1.46 -21.00
CA PRO A 499 12.92 2.81 -21.15
C PRO A 499 12.29 3.73 -20.09
N PRO A 500 13.06 4.67 -19.52
CA PRO A 500 12.51 5.64 -18.59
C PRO A 500 11.32 6.34 -19.25
N PRO A 501 10.17 6.52 -18.55
CA PRO A 501 9.01 7.17 -19.14
C PRO A 501 9.42 8.52 -19.72
N LEU A 502 9.09 8.77 -20.99
CA LEU A 502 9.39 10.03 -21.69
C LEU A 502 9.13 11.22 -20.75
N GLU A 503 10.16 12.05 -20.54
CA GLU A 503 10.02 13.27 -19.75
C GLU A 503 8.93 14.16 -20.37
N PRO A 504 8.09 14.81 -19.56
CA PRO A 504 7.21 15.83 -20.09
C PRO A 504 8.05 17.00 -20.62
N ASN A 505 7.94 17.28 -21.92
CA ASN A 505 8.03 18.66 -22.39
C ASN A 505 6.88 19.48 -21.82
#